data_AF-A0A7C3JV17-F1
#
_entry.id   AF-A0A7C3JV17-F1
#
_cell.length_a   1.000
_cell.length_b   1.000
_cell.length_c   1.000
_cell.angle_alpha   90.00
_cell.angle_beta   90.00
_cell.angle_gamma   90.00
#
_symmetry.space_group_name_H-M   'P 1'
#
loop_
_entity.id
_entity.type
_entity.pdbx_description
1 polymer ?
#
loop_
_entity_poly.entity_id
_entity_poly.type
_entity_poly.pdbx_seq_one_letter_code
_entity_poly.pdbx_strand_id
1 'polypeptide(L)'
;MAETPQLVTSMGRAELDRIFVRGYDLNRDLLGEISFAHMVYLMLEGKLPTAEQARMIDSMLIVLVDHGMTTGAAAARMTFHSAPEAIQGAVAAAILGAGSVHLGSSEHCAKMLNEALPPDSKETDLDTIALKTVERRLADKQFIPGIGHGIHTGGDQRADRLFDIARETRVYGRYCELRKKIGKVADGKVGKRLPVNVTGAIA
;
A
#
# COMPACT_ATOMS: atom_id res chain seq x y z
N MET A 1 13.12 40.83 -11.05
CA MET A 1 13.55 39.45 -11.33
C MET A 1 12.60 38.54 -10.58
N ALA A 2 11.99 37.54 -11.23
CA ALA A 2 11.18 36.57 -10.51
C ALA A 2 12.09 35.77 -9.56
N GLU A 3 11.67 35.57 -8.31
CA GLU A 3 12.42 34.72 -7.37
C GLU A 3 12.53 33.31 -7.94
N THR A 4 13.76 32.84 -8.12
CA THR A 4 14.02 31.45 -8.49
C THR A 4 13.61 30.57 -7.30
N PRO A 5 12.69 29.60 -7.48
CA PRO A 5 12.27 28.75 -6.37
C PRO A 5 13.48 27.97 -5.81
N GLN A 6 13.70 28.09 -4.51
CA GLN A 6 14.76 27.36 -3.82
C GLN A 6 14.36 25.89 -3.67
N LEU A 7 15.15 24.99 -4.25
CA LEU A 7 15.00 23.56 -4.04
C LEU A 7 15.44 23.21 -2.61
N VAL A 8 14.52 22.70 -1.80
CA VAL A 8 14.78 22.27 -0.42
C VAL A 8 14.45 20.78 -0.26
N THR A 9 15.18 20.11 0.63
CA THR A 9 14.93 18.70 0.98
C THR A 9 15.14 18.47 2.46
N SER A 10 14.33 17.59 3.05
CA SER A 10 14.50 17.04 4.39
C SER A 10 14.80 15.54 4.38
N MET A 11 15.04 14.96 3.20
CA MET A 11 15.23 13.51 3.04
C MET A 11 16.67 13.08 3.26
N GLY A 12 17.65 13.84 2.75
CA GLY A 12 19.05 13.49 2.95
C GLY A 12 20.00 14.63 2.63
N ARG A 13 21.20 14.54 3.21
CA ARG A 13 22.29 15.51 3.04
C ARG A 13 23.61 14.76 3.05
N ALA A 14 24.45 15.02 2.05
CA ALA A 14 25.83 14.54 2.05
C ALA A 14 26.77 15.67 2.49
N GLU A 15 27.71 15.34 3.36
CA GLU A 15 28.85 16.16 3.78
C GLU A 15 30.15 15.44 3.41
N LEU A 16 31.30 16.04 3.70
CA LEU A 16 32.62 15.49 3.33
C LEU A 16 32.85 14.07 3.87
N ASP A 17 32.46 13.82 5.13
CA ASP A 17 32.71 12.57 5.86
C ASP A 17 31.42 11.85 6.30
N ARG A 18 30.24 12.40 5.99
CA ARG A 18 28.95 11.92 6.52
C ARG A 18 27.83 11.98 5.49
N ILE A 19 26.93 11.02 5.59
CA ILE A 19 25.67 11.03 4.85
C ILE A 19 24.56 10.98 5.89
N PHE A 20 23.65 11.94 5.82
CA PHE A 20 22.46 11.97 6.65
C PHE A 20 21.24 11.53 5.86
N VAL A 21 20.43 10.65 6.43
CA VAL A 21 19.11 10.24 5.91
C VAL A 21 18.08 10.56 6.96
N ARG A 22 17.13 11.46 6.66
CA ARG A 22 16.11 11.94 7.61
C ARG A 22 16.68 12.39 8.97
N GLY A 23 17.89 12.95 8.96
CA GLY A 23 18.58 13.43 10.17
C GLY A 23 19.46 12.40 10.89
N TYR A 24 19.40 11.12 10.51
CA TYR A 24 20.27 10.06 11.03
C TYR A 24 21.56 9.98 10.24
N ASP A 25 22.70 9.77 10.91
CA ASP A 25 23.97 9.45 10.25
C ASP A 25 23.88 8.03 9.68
N LEU A 26 23.96 7.90 8.36
CA LEU A 26 23.80 6.64 7.65
C LEU A 26 24.80 5.58 8.16
N ASN A 27 26.05 5.96 8.36
CA ASN A 27 27.12 5.02 8.72
C ASN A 27 27.06 4.62 10.18
N ARG A 28 26.65 5.53 11.06
CA ARG A 28 26.68 5.33 12.51
C ARG A 28 25.37 4.83 13.09
N ASP A 29 24.25 5.31 12.56
CA ASP A 29 22.92 5.09 13.15
C ASP A 29 22.09 4.05 12.39
N LEU A 30 22.38 3.80 11.09
CA LEU A 30 21.51 3.00 10.22
C LEU A 30 22.16 1.73 9.67
N LEU A 31 23.38 1.82 9.10
CA LEU A 31 24.04 0.67 8.48
C LEU A 31 24.34 -0.43 9.51
N GLY A 32 23.83 -1.63 9.27
CA GLY A 32 23.97 -2.78 10.19
C GLY A 32 22.94 -2.81 11.32
N GLU A 33 22.28 -1.69 11.60
CA GLU A 33 21.33 -1.53 12.70
C GLU A 33 19.87 -1.75 12.28
N ILE A 34 19.53 -1.41 11.02
CA ILE A 34 18.16 -1.49 10.52
C ILE A 34 18.03 -2.31 9.23
N SER A 35 16.84 -2.88 9.00
CA SER A 35 16.55 -3.61 7.75
C SER A 35 16.05 -2.67 6.64
N PHE A 36 15.94 -3.19 5.42
CA PHE A 36 15.36 -2.45 4.29
C PHE A 36 13.94 -1.93 4.58
N ALA A 37 13.09 -2.73 5.25
CA ALA A 37 11.74 -2.31 5.63
C ALA A 37 11.74 -1.11 6.59
N HIS A 38 12.69 -1.05 7.52
CA HIS A 38 12.87 0.11 8.40
C HIS A 38 13.27 1.36 7.61
N MET A 39 14.19 1.22 6.65
CA MET A 39 14.61 2.32 5.78
C MET A 39 13.45 2.84 4.94
N VAL A 40 12.62 1.95 4.37
CA VAL A 40 11.41 2.34 3.63
C VAL A 40 10.46 3.14 4.52
N TYR A 41 10.19 2.66 5.74
CA TYR A 41 9.33 3.38 6.69
C TYR A 41 9.92 4.74 7.08
N LEU A 42 11.22 4.80 7.37
CA LEU A 42 11.92 6.06 7.67
C LEU A 42 11.81 7.07 6.53
N MET A 43 11.97 6.63 5.29
CA MET A 43 11.87 7.50 4.12
C MET A 43 10.46 8.06 3.93
N LEU A 44 9.42 7.28 4.24
CA LEU A 44 8.02 7.70 4.12
C LEU A 44 7.57 8.57 5.29
N GLU A 45 7.82 8.13 6.53
CA GLU A 45 7.27 8.73 7.76
C GLU A 45 8.21 9.71 8.45
N GLY A 46 9.49 9.75 8.05
CA GLY A 46 10.52 10.60 8.65
C GLY A 46 10.97 10.18 10.05
N LYS A 47 10.54 9.00 10.53
CA LYS A 47 10.92 8.40 11.81
C LYS A 47 11.06 6.88 11.65
N LEU A 48 11.83 6.24 12.52
CA LEU A 48 11.94 4.77 12.54
C LEU A 48 10.62 4.12 13.01
N PRO A 49 10.27 2.94 12.48
CA PRO A 49 9.09 2.20 12.92
C PRO A 49 9.32 1.55 14.29
N THR A 50 8.23 1.26 15.00
CA THR A 50 8.21 0.24 16.07
C THR A 50 8.49 -1.15 15.50
N ALA A 51 8.84 -2.13 16.33
CA ALA A 51 9.09 -3.50 15.89
C ALA A 51 7.84 -4.12 15.21
N GLU A 52 6.66 -3.81 15.74
CA GLU A 52 5.37 -4.20 15.21
C GLU A 52 5.12 -3.61 13.81
N GLN A 53 5.35 -2.30 13.65
CA GLN A 53 5.22 -1.61 12.36
C GLN A 53 6.24 -2.13 11.34
N ALA A 54 7.48 -2.37 11.76
CA ALA A 54 8.53 -2.90 10.90
C ALA A 54 8.13 -4.26 10.34
N ARG A 55 7.62 -5.16 11.19
CA ARG A 55 7.14 -6.49 10.75
C ARG A 55 5.94 -6.39 9.81
N MET A 56 5.03 -5.44 10.06
CA MET A 56 3.87 -5.26 9.19
C MET A 56 4.29 -4.74 7.80
N ILE A 57 5.14 -3.70 7.75
CA ILE A 57 5.65 -3.17 6.48
C ILE A 57 6.47 -4.20 5.73
N ASP A 58 7.33 -4.96 6.40
CA ASP A 58 8.09 -6.03 5.76
C ASP A 58 7.16 -7.06 5.11
N SER A 59 6.09 -7.46 5.82
CA SER A 59 5.07 -8.36 5.29
C SER A 59 4.33 -7.79 4.07
N MET A 60 4.03 -6.48 4.08
CA MET A 60 3.41 -5.77 2.96
C MET A 60 4.36 -5.63 1.77
N LEU A 61 5.65 -5.45 2.00
CA LEU A 61 6.65 -5.42 0.93
C LEU A 61 6.79 -6.80 0.29
N ILE A 62 6.90 -7.86 1.10
CA ILE A 62 7.02 -9.25 0.63
C ILE A 62 5.85 -9.65 -0.27
N VAL A 63 4.61 -9.34 0.13
CA VAL A 63 3.43 -9.73 -0.65
C VAL A 63 3.32 -9.01 -2.00
N LEU A 64 4.03 -7.89 -2.16
CA LEU A 64 4.04 -7.06 -3.37
C LEU A 64 5.20 -7.36 -4.32
N VAL A 65 6.22 -8.13 -3.89
CA VAL A 65 7.45 -8.37 -4.67
C VAL A 65 7.15 -8.95 -6.05
N ASP A 66 6.24 -9.92 -6.13
CA ASP A 66 5.90 -10.54 -7.40
C ASP A 66 4.45 -11.04 -7.44
N HIS A 67 3.87 -11.00 -8.63
CA HIS A 67 2.57 -11.60 -8.95
C HIS A 67 2.60 -12.35 -10.28
N GLY A 68 3.79 -12.78 -10.72
CA GLY A 68 3.98 -13.54 -11.94
C GLY A 68 3.91 -12.67 -13.20
N MET A 69 3.35 -13.21 -14.29
CA MET A 69 3.30 -12.54 -15.59
C MET A 69 2.21 -11.46 -15.65
N THR A 70 2.42 -10.39 -14.89
CA THR A 70 1.61 -9.16 -14.97
C THR A 70 1.90 -8.41 -16.26
N THR A 71 1.06 -7.42 -16.58
CA THR A 71 1.28 -6.53 -17.74
C THR A 71 2.62 -5.79 -17.64
N GLY A 72 3.02 -5.38 -16.43
CA GLY A 72 4.34 -4.78 -16.19
C GLY A 72 5.48 -5.76 -16.45
N ALA A 73 5.39 -7.00 -15.97
CA ALA A 73 6.39 -8.04 -16.23
C ALA A 73 6.52 -8.36 -17.74
N ALA A 74 5.39 -8.40 -18.46
CA ALA A 74 5.37 -8.58 -19.91
C ALA A 74 6.05 -7.40 -20.64
N ALA A 75 5.72 -6.15 -20.26
CA ALA A 75 6.33 -4.96 -20.82
C ALA A 75 7.86 -4.93 -20.61
N ALA A 76 8.32 -5.18 -19.37
CA ALA A 76 9.76 -5.27 -19.08
C ALA A 76 10.46 -6.31 -19.94
N ARG A 77 9.88 -7.51 -20.10
CA ARG A 77 10.48 -8.57 -20.93
C ARG A 77 10.58 -8.20 -22.40
N MET A 78 9.57 -7.53 -22.96
CA MET A 78 9.62 -7.03 -24.33
C MET A 78 10.73 -5.99 -24.50
N THR A 79 10.82 -5.01 -23.60
CA THR A 79 11.89 -4.00 -23.63
C THR A 79 13.28 -4.61 -23.45
N PHE A 80 13.43 -5.54 -22.51
CA PHE A 80 14.68 -6.26 -22.27
C PHE A 80 15.13 -7.05 -23.50
N HIS A 81 14.20 -7.65 -24.25
CA HIS A 81 14.53 -8.39 -25.47
C HIS A 81 15.15 -7.49 -26.54
N SER A 82 14.82 -6.20 -26.59
CA SER A 82 15.40 -5.25 -27.53
C SER A 82 16.81 -4.77 -27.15
N ALA A 83 17.12 -4.64 -25.86
CA ALA A 83 18.42 -4.19 -25.35
C ALA A 83 18.74 -4.79 -23.96
N PRO A 84 19.27 -6.03 -23.90
CA PRO A 84 19.52 -6.74 -22.64
C PRO A 84 20.51 -6.04 -21.70
N GLU A 85 21.44 -5.25 -22.23
CA GLU A 85 22.40 -4.45 -21.49
C GLU A 85 21.76 -3.27 -20.75
N ALA A 86 20.55 -2.86 -21.15
CA ALA A 86 19.82 -1.72 -20.60
C ALA A 86 18.71 -2.17 -19.64
N ILE A 87 19.04 -2.97 -18.62
CA ILE A 87 18.07 -3.53 -17.66
C ILE A 87 17.21 -2.45 -16.98
N GLN A 88 17.77 -1.28 -16.69
CA GLN A 88 17.05 -0.13 -16.14
C GLN A 88 15.91 0.34 -17.06
N GLY A 89 16.08 0.22 -18.38
CA GLY A 89 15.04 0.54 -19.36
C GLY A 89 13.87 -0.45 -19.27
N ALA A 90 14.17 -1.75 -19.11
CA ALA A 90 13.15 -2.77 -18.90
C ALA A 90 12.38 -2.56 -17.58
N VAL A 91 13.09 -2.25 -16.49
CA VAL A 91 12.47 -1.93 -15.20
C VAL A 91 11.59 -0.68 -15.30
N ALA A 92 12.08 0.38 -15.95
CA ALA A 92 11.30 1.60 -16.19
C ALA A 92 10.02 1.31 -16.99
N ALA A 93 10.09 0.48 -18.04
CA ALA A 93 8.93 0.09 -18.83
C ALA A 93 7.85 -0.62 -18.00
N ALA A 94 8.23 -1.49 -17.06
CA ALA A 94 7.27 -2.08 -16.12
C ALA A 94 6.63 -1.03 -15.21
N ILE A 95 7.44 -0.15 -14.61
CA ILE A 95 6.98 0.86 -13.64
C ILE A 95 6.05 1.88 -14.29
N LEU A 96 6.26 2.23 -15.57
CA LEU A 96 5.38 3.14 -16.30
C LEU A 96 3.93 2.62 -16.43
N GLY A 97 3.69 1.33 -16.18
CA GLY A 97 2.34 0.74 -16.09
C GLY A 97 1.67 0.88 -14.72
N ALA A 98 2.37 1.38 -13.69
CA ALA A 98 1.81 1.61 -12.37
C ALA A 98 0.89 2.84 -12.36
N GLY A 99 -0.33 2.71 -11.82
CA GLY A 99 -1.30 3.80 -11.81
C GLY A 99 -2.64 3.44 -11.17
N SER A 100 -3.70 4.16 -11.52
CA SER A 100 -5.02 4.04 -10.88
C SER A 100 -5.65 2.64 -11.01
N VAL A 101 -5.38 1.95 -12.12
CA VAL A 101 -5.92 0.61 -12.40
C VAL A 101 -5.02 -0.50 -11.84
N HIS A 102 -3.70 -0.30 -11.86
CA HIS A 102 -2.72 -1.28 -11.40
C HIS A 102 -1.87 -0.70 -10.28
N LEU A 103 -1.87 -1.35 -9.11
CA LEU A 103 -1.28 -0.88 -7.83
C LEU A 103 -2.07 0.23 -7.12
N GLY A 104 -2.75 1.13 -7.83
CA GLY A 104 -3.53 2.24 -7.23
C GLY A 104 -4.79 1.84 -6.44
N SER A 105 -5.25 0.60 -6.55
CA SER A 105 -6.43 0.10 -5.82
C SER A 105 -6.27 0.21 -4.29
N SER A 106 -5.05 0.00 -3.76
CA SER A 106 -4.78 0.18 -2.33
C SER A 106 -5.00 1.63 -1.90
N GLU A 107 -4.49 2.61 -2.67
CA GLU A 107 -4.66 4.03 -2.38
C GLU A 107 -6.15 4.45 -2.42
N HIS A 108 -6.88 4.00 -3.44
CA HIS A 108 -8.33 4.25 -3.52
C HIS A 108 -9.10 3.62 -2.36
N CYS A 109 -8.69 2.45 -1.90
CA CYS A 109 -9.27 1.80 -0.73
C CYS A 109 -8.98 2.61 0.54
N ALA A 110 -7.73 3.04 0.75
CA ALA A 110 -7.35 3.85 1.91
C ALA A 110 -8.09 5.20 1.93
N LYS A 111 -8.23 5.87 0.77
CA LYS A 111 -9.03 7.09 0.63
C LYS A 111 -10.50 6.86 0.98
N MET A 112 -11.11 5.79 0.46
CA MET A 112 -12.49 5.43 0.82
C MET A 112 -12.65 5.22 2.33
N LEU A 113 -11.72 4.50 2.96
CA LEU A 113 -11.75 4.22 4.39
C LEU A 113 -11.61 5.51 5.21
N ASN A 114 -10.70 6.41 4.84
CA ASN A 114 -10.52 7.71 5.48
C ASN A 114 -11.74 8.64 5.29
N GLU A 115 -12.37 8.63 4.11
CA GLU A 115 -13.61 9.40 3.87
C GLU A 115 -14.78 8.86 4.71
N ALA A 116 -14.88 7.54 4.85
CA ALA A 116 -15.94 6.88 5.61
C ALA A 116 -15.74 6.99 7.13
N LEU A 117 -14.48 6.93 7.57
CA LEU A 117 -14.07 7.03 8.95
C LEU A 117 -12.83 7.94 9.05
N PRO A 118 -13.02 9.26 9.16
CA PRO A 118 -11.90 10.19 9.35
C PRO A 118 -11.08 9.84 10.61
N PRO A 119 -9.76 10.10 10.64
CA PRO A 119 -8.90 9.74 11.78
C PRO A 119 -9.40 10.24 13.15
N ASP A 120 -9.96 11.45 13.18
CA ASP A 120 -10.50 12.07 14.41
C ASP A 120 -11.96 11.68 14.71
N SER A 121 -12.54 10.76 13.92
CA SER A 121 -13.92 10.33 14.09
C SER A 121 -14.10 9.53 15.39
N LYS A 122 -15.06 9.99 16.20
CA LYS A 122 -15.49 9.30 17.43
C LYS A 122 -16.56 8.24 17.17
N GLU A 123 -17.00 8.05 15.93
CA GLU A 123 -18.06 7.10 15.58
C GLU A 123 -17.62 5.66 15.82
N THR A 124 -18.35 4.94 16.67
CA THR A 124 -18.00 3.56 17.02
C THR A 124 -18.78 2.53 16.22
N ASP A 125 -19.89 2.91 15.59
CA ASP A 125 -20.72 2.00 14.82
C ASP A 125 -20.15 1.77 13.40
N LEU A 126 -19.16 0.88 13.34
CA LEU A 126 -18.53 0.49 12.08
C LEU A 126 -19.47 -0.28 11.14
N ASP A 127 -20.53 -0.92 11.64
CA ASP A 127 -21.49 -1.63 10.80
C ASP A 127 -22.36 -0.64 10.01
N THR A 128 -22.84 0.41 10.68
CA THR A 128 -23.57 1.49 10.01
C THR A 128 -22.68 2.25 9.02
N ILE A 129 -21.42 2.54 9.38
CA ILE A 129 -20.47 3.17 8.45
C ILE A 129 -20.26 2.29 7.22
N ALA A 130 -20.05 0.99 7.42
CA ALA A 130 -19.86 0.05 6.31
C ALA A 130 -21.08 0.01 5.38
N LEU A 131 -22.29 -0.07 5.96
CA LEU A 131 -23.55 -0.08 5.19
C LEU A 131 -23.68 1.18 4.34
N LYS A 132 -23.56 2.37 4.95
CA LYS A 132 -23.66 3.66 4.25
C LYS A 132 -22.61 3.80 3.14
N THR A 133 -21.38 3.33 3.40
CA THR A 133 -20.28 3.38 2.43
C THR A 133 -20.60 2.55 1.19
N VAL A 134 -21.09 1.33 1.37
CA VAL A 134 -21.49 0.44 0.27
C VAL A 134 -22.68 1.02 -0.48
N GLU A 135 -23.73 1.45 0.23
CA GLU A 135 -24.94 2.00 -0.41
C GLU A 135 -24.66 3.24 -1.24
N ARG A 136 -23.84 4.17 -0.72
CA ARG A 136 -23.40 5.36 -1.46
C ARG A 136 -22.68 4.98 -2.75
N ARG A 137 -21.67 4.11 -2.67
CA ARG A 137 -20.90 3.67 -3.84
C ARG A 137 -21.77 3.00 -4.89
N LEU A 138 -22.71 2.14 -4.47
CA LEU A 138 -23.64 1.48 -5.39
C LEU A 138 -24.61 2.47 -6.04
N ALA A 139 -25.15 3.43 -5.29
CA ALA A 139 -26.03 4.47 -5.81
C ALA A 139 -25.30 5.34 -6.85
N ASP A 140 -24.03 5.66 -6.59
CA ASP A 140 -23.16 6.43 -7.49
C ASP A 140 -22.60 5.58 -8.65
N LYS A 141 -22.96 4.29 -8.73
CA LYS A 141 -22.44 3.32 -9.71
C LYS A 141 -20.91 3.23 -9.72
N GLN A 142 -20.29 3.46 -8.57
CA GLN A 142 -18.84 3.37 -8.37
C GLN A 142 -18.43 1.98 -7.90
N PHE A 143 -17.26 1.53 -8.32
CA PHE A 143 -16.65 0.32 -7.77
C PHE A 143 -16.26 0.52 -6.30
N ILE A 144 -16.32 -0.58 -5.55
CA ILE A 144 -15.80 -0.63 -4.18
C ILE A 144 -14.35 -1.13 -4.27
N PRO A 145 -13.33 -0.29 -4.04
CA PRO A 145 -11.93 -0.69 -4.12
C PRO A 145 -11.59 -1.69 -3.01
N GLY A 146 -10.58 -2.53 -3.28
CA GLY A 146 -10.08 -3.52 -2.33
C GLY A 146 -10.94 -4.79 -2.17
N ILE A 147 -11.99 -4.97 -2.97
CA ILE A 147 -12.79 -6.22 -3.00
C ILE A 147 -12.88 -6.82 -4.40
N GLY A 148 -13.17 -8.12 -4.44
CA GLY A 148 -13.22 -8.90 -5.66
C GLY A 148 -11.82 -9.31 -6.12
N HIS A 149 -11.74 -10.49 -6.72
CA HIS A 149 -10.51 -11.02 -7.28
C HIS A 149 -10.83 -11.92 -8.47
N GLY A 150 -10.19 -11.70 -9.62
CA GLY A 150 -10.47 -12.47 -10.85
C GLY A 150 -10.05 -13.94 -10.75
N ILE A 151 -8.92 -14.22 -10.09
CA ILE A 151 -8.40 -15.58 -9.85
C ILE A 151 -8.92 -16.19 -8.54
N HIS A 152 -8.74 -15.49 -7.41
CA HIS A 152 -9.10 -15.96 -6.07
C HIS A 152 -10.56 -15.61 -5.69
N THR A 153 -11.53 -16.05 -6.50
CA THR A 153 -12.96 -15.75 -6.30
C THR A 153 -13.52 -16.31 -4.98
N GLY A 154 -12.91 -17.38 -4.46
CA GLY A 154 -13.25 -17.99 -3.17
C GLY A 154 -12.58 -17.36 -1.94
N GLY A 155 -11.75 -16.33 -2.10
CA GLY A 155 -10.98 -15.72 -1.00
C GLY A 155 -9.50 -15.57 -1.34
N ASP A 156 -8.91 -14.42 -0.99
CA ASP A 156 -7.49 -14.14 -1.18
C ASP A 156 -6.71 -14.48 0.09
N GLN A 157 -6.02 -15.63 0.10
CA GLN A 157 -5.25 -16.12 1.24
C GLN A 157 -4.18 -15.13 1.71
N ARG A 158 -3.66 -14.29 0.80
CA ARG A 158 -2.68 -13.25 1.16
C ARG A 158 -3.33 -12.14 1.99
N ALA A 159 -4.54 -11.74 1.60
CA ALA A 159 -5.31 -10.75 2.35
C ALA A 159 -5.63 -11.27 3.75
N ASP A 160 -6.06 -12.54 3.86
CA ASP A 160 -6.32 -13.18 5.15
C ASP A 160 -5.05 -13.21 6.02
N ARG A 161 -3.92 -13.63 5.45
CA ARG A 161 -2.65 -13.68 6.18
C ARG A 161 -2.18 -12.30 6.64
N LEU A 162 -2.34 -11.24 5.83
CA LEU A 162 -2.00 -9.88 6.25
C LEU A 162 -2.85 -9.42 7.44
N PHE A 163 -4.15 -9.71 7.45
CA PHE A 163 -4.98 -9.40 8.61
C PHE A 163 -4.58 -10.17 9.86
N ASP A 164 -4.12 -11.42 9.72
CA ASP A 164 -3.61 -12.19 10.86
C ASP A 164 -2.30 -11.61 11.39
N ILE A 165 -1.36 -11.26 10.52
CA ILE A 165 -0.12 -10.57 10.87
C ILE A 165 -0.41 -9.24 11.56
N ALA A 166 -1.40 -8.48 11.10
CA ALA A 166 -1.82 -7.24 11.74
C ALA A 166 -2.31 -7.47 13.18
N ARG A 167 -3.02 -8.59 13.45
CA ARG A 167 -3.43 -8.94 14.82
C ARG A 167 -2.24 -9.38 15.66
N GLU A 168 -1.35 -10.22 15.12
CA GLU A 168 -0.12 -10.67 15.78
C GLU A 168 0.77 -9.49 16.19
N THR A 169 0.90 -8.49 15.31
CA THR A 169 1.66 -7.25 15.55
C THR A 169 0.87 -6.18 16.29
N ARG A 170 -0.40 -6.42 16.65
CA ARG A 170 -1.27 -5.46 17.35
C ARG A 170 -1.47 -4.12 16.61
N VAL A 171 -1.14 -4.05 15.32
CA VAL A 171 -1.44 -2.88 14.46
C VAL A 171 -2.85 -2.97 13.85
N TYR A 172 -3.53 -4.10 14.03
CA TYR A 172 -4.93 -4.27 13.63
C TYR A 172 -5.82 -3.26 14.37
N GLY A 173 -6.54 -2.44 13.62
CA GLY A 173 -7.38 -1.38 14.17
C GLY A 173 -8.71 -1.20 13.45
N ARG A 174 -9.36 -0.07 13.74
CA ARG A 174 -10.72 0.27 13.24
C ARG A 174 -10.83 0.21 11.72
N TYR A 175 -9.79 0.61 10.98
CA TYR A 175 -9.78 0.51 9.52
C TYR A 175 -9.80 -0.94 9.02
N CYS A 176 -9.06 -1.84 9.65
CA CYS A 176 -9.07 -3.26 9.31
C CYS A 176 -10.45 -3.90 9.58
N GLU A 177 -11.10 -3.51 10.68
CA GLU A 177 -12.46 -3.96 11.02
C GLU A 177 -13.48 -3.44 10.02
N LEU A 178 -13.45 -2.13 9.75
CA LEU A 178 -14.32 -1.47 8.80
C LEU A 178 -14.17 -2.10 7.41
N ARG A 179 -12.93 -2.35 6.96
CA ARG A 179 -12.65 -3.01 5.69
C ARG A 179 -13.27 -4.40 5.59
N LYS A 180 -13.16 -5.22 6.64
CA LYS A 180 -13.82 -6.53 6.69
C LYS A 180 -15.35 -6.40 6.67
N LYS A 181 -15.93 -5.44 7.38
CA LYS A 181 -17.37 -5.17 7.40
C LYS A 181 -17.89 -4.72 6.03
N ILE A 182 -17.21 -3.79 5.36
CA ILE A 182 -17.56 -3.35 4.00
C ILE A 182 -17.57 -4.55 3.04
N GLY A 183 -16.61 -5.47 3.14
CA GLY A 183 -16.60 -6.70 2.34
C GLY A 183 -17.87 -7.54 2.53
N LYS A 184 -18.25 -7.81 3.78
CA LYS A 184 -19.47 -8.59 4.11
C LYS A 184 -20.76 -7.90 3.62
N VAL A 185 -20.86 -6.58 3.79
CA VAL A 185 -22.03 -5.81 3.32
C VAL A 185 -22.11 -5.85 1.79
N ALA A 186 -20.98 -5.68 1.10
CA ALA A 186 -20.92 -5.73 -0.36
C ALA A 186 -21.35 -7.10 -0.90
N ASP A 187 -20.91 -8.20 -0.27
CA ASP A 187 -21.35 -9.55 -0.64
C ASP A 187 -22.88 -9.69 -0.64
N GLY A 188 -23.52 -9.21 0.43
CA GLY A 188 -24.97 -9.27 0.59
C GLY A 188 -25.72 -8.39 -0.41
N LYS A 189 -25.26 -7.15 -0.65
CA LYS A 189 -25.93 -6.20 -1.55
C LYS A 189 -25.76 -6.54 -3.03
N VAL A 190 -24.62 -7.09 -3.43
CA VAL A 190 -24.34 -7.45 -4.83
C VAL A 190 -24.82 -8.87 -5.16
N GLY A 191 -25.11 -9.69 -4.14
CA GLY A 191 -25.63 -11.06 -4.33
C GLY A 191 -24.59 -12.05 -4.84
N LYS A 192 -23.30 -11.71 -4.73
CA LYS A 192 -22.17 -12.59 -5.06
C LYS A 192 -21.02 -12.31 -4.11
N ARG A 193 -20.16 -13.31 -3.90
CA ARG A 193 -18.97 -13.18 -3.05
C ARG A 193 -17.93 -12.28 -3.71
N LEU A 194 -17.50 -11.24 -3.00
CA LEU A 194 -16.50 -10.24 -3.36
C LEU A 194 -15.45 -10.21 -2.24
N PRO A 195 -14.52 -11.19 -2.21
CA PRO A 195 -13.55 -11.28 -1.14
C PRO A 195 -12.69 -10.01 -1.07
N VAL A 196 -12.32 -9.60 0.14
CA VAL A 196 -11.28 -8.57 0.31
C VAL A 196 -10.00 -9.11 -0.31
N ASN A 197 -9.45 -8.36 -1.27
CA ASN A 197 -8.23 -8.74 -1.96
C ASN A 197 -6.99 -8.16 -1.25
N VAL A 198 -5.79 -8.57 -1.67
CA VAL A 198 -4.53 -8.11 -1.06
C VAL A 198 -4.41 -6.58 -1.01
N THR A 199 -4.84 -5.86 -2.05
CA THR A 199 -4.79 -4.38 -2.06
C THR A 199 -5.74 -3.76 -1.03
N GLY A 200 -6.88 -4.41 -0.77
CA GLY A 200 -7.81 -3.99 0.27
C GLY A 200 -7.32 -4.30 1.68
N ALA A 201 -6.48 -5.31 1.86
CA ALA A 201 -5.85 -5.63 3.15
C ALA A 201 -4.63 -4.75 3.46
N ILE A 202 -3.95 -4.24 2.42
CA ILE A 202 -2.83 -3.29 2.52
C ILE A 202 -3.31 -1.89 2.95
N ALA A 203 -4.52 -1.50 2.54
CA ALA A 203 -5.12 -0.19 2.77
C ALA A 203 -5.69 0.00 4.17
#